data_AF-F0RC64-F1
#
_entry.id   AF-F0RC64-F1
#
_cell.length_a   1.000
_cell.length_b   1.000
_cell.length_c   1.000
_cell.angle_alpha   90.00
_cell.angle_beta   90.00
_cell.angle_gamma   90.00
#
_symmetry.space_group_name_H-M   'P 1'
#
loop_
_entity.id
_entity.type
_entity.pdbx_description
1 polymer ?
#
loop_
_entity_poly.entity_id
_entity_poly.type
_entity_poly.pdbx_seq_one_letter_code
_entity_poly.pdbx_strand_id
1 'polypeptide(L)' 'MSLLTIILNIVLPPLAVFMKHGIGKTFLISLILTIIGWLPGVIHAFIVND' A
#
# COMPACT_ATOMS: atom_id res chain seq x y z
N MET A 1 -3.79 5.12 -11.66
CA MET A 1 -4.18 3.88 -10.94
C MET A 1 -5.15 3.03 -11.75
N SER A 2 -4.92 1.72 -11.89
CA SER A 2 -5.95 0.83 -12.43
C SER A 2 -6.97 0.50 -11.33
N LEU A 3 -8.20 0.11 -11.70
CA LEU A 3 -9.25 -0.26 -10.74
C LEU A 3 -8.76 -1.33 -9.75
N LEU A 4 -7.96 -2.28 -10.24
CA LEU A 4 -7.33 -3.32 -9.43
C LEU A 4 -6.41 -2.73 -8.36
N THR A 5 -5.57 -1.74 -8.70
CA THR A 5 -4.65 -1.10 -7.72
C THR A 5 -5.42 -0.33 -6.65
N ILE A 6 -6.55 0.30 -7.01
CA ILE A 6 -7.41 1.01 -6.04
C ILE A 6 -8.03 0.03 -5.05
N ILE A 7 -8.55 -1.10 -5.54
CA ILE A 7 -9.10 -2.17 -4.68
C ILE A 7 -8.01 -2.73 -3.77
N LEU A 8 -6.82 -2.99 -4.31
CA LEU A 8 -5.68 -3.51 -3.55
C LEU A 8 -5.16 -2.51 -2.52
N ASN A 9 -5.12 -1.21 -2.82
CA ASN A 9 -4.73 -0.16 -1.86
C ASN A 9 -5.59 -0.19 -0.60
N ILE A 10 -6.88 -0.53 -0.74
CA ILE A 10 -7.84 -0.60 0.35
C ILE A 10 -7.75 -1.98 1.04
N VAL A 11 -7.89 -3.08 0.31
CA VAL A 11 -7.98 -4.42 0.93
C VAL A 11 -6.65 -4.86 1.54
N LEU A 12 -5.55 -4.68 0.81
CA LEU A 12 -4.22 -5.14 1.20
C LEU A 12 -3.16 -4.13 0.73
N PRO A 13 -3.07 -2.96 1.39
CA PRO A 13 -2.18 -1.86 1.00
C PRO A 13 -0.71 -2.29 0.71
N PRO A 14 -0.07 -3.18 1.48
CA PRO A 14 1.29 -3.61 1.20
C PRO A 14 1.43 -4.33 -0.14
N LEU A 15 0.39 -5.07 -0.56
CA LEU A 15 0.41 -5.81 -1.82
C LEU A 15 0.31 -4.87 -3.02
N ALA A 16 -0.53 -3.83 -2.93
CA ALA A 16 -0.62 -2.81 -3.95
C ALA A 16 0.72 -2.08 -4.14
N VAL A 17 1.35 -1.71 -3.03
CA VAL A 17 2.68 -1.06 -3.04
C VAL A 17 3.76 -2.01 -3.55
N PHE A 18 3.74 -3.29 -3.15
CA PHE A 18 4.67 -4.30 -3.67
C PHE A 18 4.56 -4.48 -5.19
N MET A 19 3.35 -4.55 -5.74
CA MET A 19 3.14 -4.70 -7.19
C MET A 19 3.67 -3.51 -8.00
N LYS A 20 3.69 -2.31 -7.41
CA LYS A 20 4.12 -1.07 -8.07
C LYS A 20 5.60 -0.75 -7.85
N HIS A 21 6.09 -0.95 -6.63
CA HIS A 21 7.40 -0.49 -6.16
C HIS A 21 8.37 -1.63 -5.81
N GLY A 22 7.90 -2.89 -5.83
CA GLY A 22 8.70 -4.06 -5.43
C GLY A 22 8.98 -4.14 -3.92
N ILE A 23 9.96 -4.96 -3.54
CA ILE A 23 10.44 -5.04 -2.15
C ILE A 23 11.41 -3.88 -1.91
N GLY A 24 11.03 -2.98 -1.02
CA GLY A 24 11.86 -1.83 -0.66
C GLY A 24 11.31 -1.08 0.54
N LYS A 25 11.83 0.12 0.79
CA LYS A 25 11.42 0.95 1.93
C LYS A 25 9.93 1.27 1.90
N THR A 26 9.37 1.59 0.72
CA THR A 26 7.95 1.90 0.54
C THR A 26 7.04 0.74 0.93
N PHE A 27 7.40 -0.49 0.52
CA PHE A 27 6.70 -1.70 0.93
C PHE A 27 6.80 -1.92 2.45
N LEU A 28 7.98 -1.76 3.02
CA LEU A 28 8.21 -1.96 4.45
C LEU A 28 7.41 -0.97 5.30
N ILE A 29 7.37 0.30 4.90
CA ILE A 29 6.59 1.33 5.59
C ILE A 29 5.10 1.02 5.48
N SER A 30 4.61 0.66 4.28
CA SER A 30 3.20 0.25 4.12
C SER A 30 2.86 -0.98 4.94
N LEU A 31 3.76 -1.95 5.06
CA LEU A 31 3.60 -3.13 5.91
C LEU A 31 3.53 -2.76 7.40
N ILE A 32 4.47 -1.95 7.89
CA ILE A 32 4.50 -1.49 9.28
C ILE A 32 3.24 -0.68 9.61
N LEU A 33 2.86 0.26 8.74
CA LEU A 33 1.65 1.05 8.95
C LEU A 33 0.42 0.15 9.00
N THR A 34 0.28 -0.80 8.08
CA THR A 34 -0.87 -1.74 8.06
C THR A 34 -0.94 -2.59 9.32
N ILE A 35 0.22 -2.98 9.89
CA ILE A 35 0.29 -3.74 11.15
C ILE A 35 -0.11 -2.87 12.37
N ILE A 36 0.28 -1.60 12.40
CA ILE A 36 -0.07 -0.66 13.49
C ILE A 36 -1.52 -0.20 13.37
N GLY A 37 -2.04 -0.12 12.14
CA GLY A 37 -3.42 0.19 11.83
C GLY A 37 -3.68 0.16 10.34
N TRP A 38 -4.78 -0.45 9.92
CA TRP A 38 -5.12 -0.56 8.51
C TRP A 38 -5.22 0.80 7.80
N LEU A 39 -5.86 1.78 8.46
CA LEU A 39 -6.12 3.12 7.89
C LEU A 39 -4.86 3.88 7.45
N PRO A 40 -3.80 4.06 8.28
CA PRO A 40 -2.58 4.71 7.84
C PRO A 40 -1.86 3.96 6.71
N GLY A 41 -1.97 2.62 6.67
CA GLY A 41 -1.47 1.82 5.55
C GLY A 41 -2.15 2.13 4.23
N VAL A 42 -3.49 2.25 4.24
CA VAL A 42 -4.28 2.64 3.07
C VAL A 42 -3.90 4.04 2.58
N ILE A 43 -3.82 5.02 3.47
CA ILE A 43 -3.44 6.40 3.13
C ILE A 43 -2.04 6.43 2.48
N HIS A 44 -1.08 5.74 3.08
CA HIS A 44 0.26 5.65 2.51
C HIS A 44 0.25 4.99 1.13
N ALA A 45 -0.49 3.90 0.96
CA ALA A 45 -0.59 3.21 -0.31
C ALA A 45 -1.18 4.08 -1.42
N PHE A 46 -2.17 4.93 -1.12
CA PHE A 46 -2.65 5.93 -2.09
C PHE A 46 -1.60 6.99 -2.41
N ILE A 47 -0.97 7.61 -1.40
CA ILE A 47 0.04 8.67 -1.61
C ILE A 47 1.21 8.21 -2.48
N VAL A 48 1.67 6.97 -2.30
CA VAL A 48 2.83 6.47 -3.08
C VAL A 48 2.44 5.81 -4.37
N ASN A 49 1.24 5.23 -4.46
CA ASN A 49 0.83 4.59 -5.69
C ASN A 49 0.20 5.58 -6.66
N ASP A 50 -0.39 6.71 -6.25
CA ASP A 50 -1.04 7.70 -7.15
C ASP A 50 -0.27 7.99 -8.45
#